data_AF-A0A5Q4FPN8-F1
#
_entry.id   AF-A0A5Q4FPN8-F1
#
_cell.length_a   1.000
_cell.length_b   1.000
_cell.length_c   1.000
_cell.angle_alpha   90.00
_cell.angle_beta   90.00
_cell.angle_gamma   90.00
#
_symmetry.space_group_name_H-M   'P 1'
#
loop_
_entity.id
_entity.type
_entity.pdbx_description
1 polymer ?
#
loop_
_entity_poly.entity_id
_entity_poly.type
_entity_poly.pdbx_seq_one_letter_code
_entity_poly.pdbx_strand_id
1 'polypeptide(L)'
;MSHVVLSKGASGAPKVDEVSSLDEALQQVERLRNEDGVSDVRILREVPIEVKTYYKVVALEDGPAPAPVEVPSEAPAVPDAPPFAPASGSRSDPPSGSAVLAPPHAAPSTTVADDLEELSSERRSSLFGRS
;
A
#
# COMPACT_ATOMS: atom_id res chain seq x y z
N MET A 1 5.64 -9.84 17.14
CA MET A 1 4.47 -9.12 16.61
C MET A 1 5.00 -7.83 16.05
N SER A 2 4.67 -7.48 14.81
CA SER A 2 5.17 -6.29 14.12
C SER A 2 4.48 -5.02 14.64
N HIS A 3 5.26 -3.95 14.74
CA HIS A 3 4.80 -2.59 15.01
C HIS A 3 5.17 -1.70 13.82
N VAL A 4 4.36 -0.68 13.57
CA VAL A 4 4.58 0.26 12.47
C VAL A 4 4.61 1.66 13.05
N VAL A 5 5.67 2.40 12.76
CA VAL A 5 5.80 3.82 13.12
C VAL A 5 5.42 4.65 11.90
N LEU A 6 4.34 5.40 12.02
CA LEU A 6 3.89 6.36 11.03
C LEU A 6 4.36 7.75 11.46
N SER A 7 5.12 8.45 10.61
CA SER A 7 5.61 9.80 10.91
C SER A 7 5.30 10.75 9.76
N LYS A 8 4.97 12.00 10.07
CA LYS A 8 4.71 13.03 9.07
C LYS A 8 5.69 14.19 9.26
N GLY A 9 6.74 14.21 8.46
CA GLY A 9 7.74 15.29 8.48
C GLY A 9 7.23 16.59 7.84
N ALA A 10 8.10 17.61 7.78
CA ALA A 10 7.77 18.93 7.20
C ALA A 10 7.31 18.86 5.74
N SER A 11 7.76 17.86 4.99
CA SER A 11 7.30 17.58 3.61
C SER A 11 5.83 17.14 3.53
N GLY A 12 5.18 16.83 4.64
CA GLY A 12 3.79 16.40 4.72
C GLY A 12 3.51 14.97 4.23
N ALA A 13 4.46 14.30 3.57
CA ALA A 13 4.32 12.91 3.17
C ALA A 13 4.48 11.99 4.40
N PRO A 14 3.58 10.99 4.59
CA PRO A 14 3.74 10.02 5.66
C PRO A 14 4.88 9.05 5.33
N LYS A 15 5.80 8.88 6.28
CA LYS A 15 6.83 7.84 6.26
C LYS A 15 6.38 6.70 7.17
N VAL A 16 6.54 5.47 6.67
CA VAL A 16 6.16 4.23 7.35
C VAL A 16 7.43 3.44 7.61
N ASP A 17 7.71 3.15 8.87
CA ASP A 17 8.83 2.30 9.28
C ASP A 17 8.28 1.11 10.08
N GLU A 18 8.62 -0.12 9.68
CA GLU A 18 8.22 -1.34 10.38
C GLU A 18 9.32 -1.80 11.34
N VAL A 19 8.94 -2.19 12.55
CA VAL A 19 9.84 -2.64 13.61
C VAL A 19 9.30 -3.88 14.31
N SER A 20 10.21 -4.67 14.88
CA SER A 20 9.90 -6.01 15.38
C SER A 20 9.35 -6.02 16.81
N SER A 21 9.57 -4.93 17.55
CA SER A 21 9.20 -4.78 18.95
C SER A 21 8.69 -3.38 19.27
N LEU A 22 7.94 -3.28 20.37
CA LEU A 22 7.45 -1.98 20.86
C LEU A 22 8.60 -1.09 21.36
N ASP A 23 9.65 -1.67 21.94
CA ASP A 23 10.80 -0.93 22.45
C ASP A 23 11.55 -0.21 21.32
N GLU A 24 11.81 -0.92 20.22
CA GLU A 24 12.37 -0.34 18.99
C GLU A 24 11.49 0.78 18.44
N ALA A 25 10.16 0.60 18.46
CA ALA A 25 9.22 1.64 18.03
C ALA A 25 9.36 2.91 18.89
N LEU A 26 9.44 2.75 20.21
CA LEU A 26 9.58 3.88 21.14
C LEU A 26 10.89 4.63 20.94
N GLN A 27 12.02 3.91 20.80
CA GLN A 27 13.31 4.51 20.50
C GLN A 27 13.27 5.30 19.18
N GLN A 28 12.57 4.78 18.18
CA GLN A 28 12.41 5.47 16.89
C GLN A 28 11.55 6.73 17.02
N VAL A 29 10.46 6.70 17.79
CA VAL A 29 9.63 7.89 18.06
C VAL A 29 10.43 8.94 18.83
N GLU A 30 11.24 8.52 19.80
CA GLU A 30 12.10 9.41 20.56
C GLU A 30 13.11 10.11 19.65
N ARG A 31 13.81 9.36 18.79
CA ARG A 31 14.73 9.92 17.80
C ARG A 31 14.04 10.93 16.89
N LEU A 32 12.88 10.57 16.33
CA LEU A 32 12.10 11.43 15.43
C LEU A 32 11.69 12.75 16.10
N ARG A 33 11.35 12.72 17.40
CA ARG A 33 10.95 13.92 18.14
C ARG A 33 12.13 14.79 18.55
N ASN A 34 13.21 14.16 19.00
CA ASN A 34 14.35 14.85 19.59
C ASN A 34 15.33 15.36 18.53
N GLU A 35 15.56 14.59 17.46
CA GLU A 35 16.55 14.89 16.42
C GLU A 35 15.90 15.50 15.18
N ASP A 36 14.83 14.88 14.69
CA ASP A 36 14.20 15.27 13.42
C ASP A 36 13.09 16.34 13.58
N GLY A 37 12.74 16.70 14.82
CA GLY A 37 11.71 17.69 15.12
C GLY A 37 10.29 17.29 14.67
N VAL A 38 10.03 16.00 14.47
CA VAL A 38 8.74 15.50 13.98
C VAL A 38 7.75 15.36 15.13
N SER A 39 6.68 16.15 15.11
CA SER A 39 5.66 16.14 16.17
C SER A 39 4.52 15.14 15.94
N ASP A 40 4.12 14.91 14.68
CA ASP A 40 3.03 13.98 14.32
C ASP A 40 3.62 12.59 14.04
N VAL A 41 3.66 11.78 15.10
CA VAL A 41 4.16 10.40 15.07
C VAL A 41 3.16 9.47 15.75
N ARG A 42 2.86 8.33 15.13
CA ARG A 42 1.91 7.33 15.62
C ARG A 42 2.53 5.94 15.57
N ILE A 43 2.28 5.13 16.59
CA ILE A 43 2.65 3.71 16.61
C ILE A 43 1.38 2.90 16.36
N LEU A 44 1.44 2.04 15.36
CA LEU A 44 0.40 1.10 14.98
C LEU A 44 0.89 -0.31 15.25
N ARG A 45 -0.04 -1.23 15.47
CA ARG A 45 0.23 -2.66 15.58
C ARG A 45 -0.57 -3.37 14.51
N GLU A 46 0.03 -4.37 13.87
CA GLU A 46 -0.69 -5.22 12.94
C GLU A 46 -1.73 -6.07 13.69
N VAL A 47 -2.97 -6.00 13.22
CA VAL A 47 -4.08 -6.83 13.71
C VAL A 47 -4.49 -7.73 12.54
N PRO A 48 -4.28 -9.05 12.62
CA PRO A 48 -4.69 -9.95 11.55
C PRO A 48 -6.22 -9.98 11.47
N ILE A 49 -6.78 -9.62 10.32
CA ILE A 49 -8.22 -9.63 10.07
C ILE A 49 -8.52 -10.76 9.09
N GLU A 50 -9.42 -11.65 9.50
CA GLU A 50 -9.97 -12.69 8.62
C GLU A 50 -11.36 -12.24 8.14
N VAL A 51 -11.55 -12.11 6.83
CA VAL A 51 -12.84 -11.71 6.24
C VAL A 51 -13.55 -12.95 5.71
N LYS A 52 -14.73 -13.27 6.27
CA LYS A 52 -15.57 -14.41 5.85
C LYS A 52 -16.89 -13.92 5.25
N THR A 53 -17.21 -14.43 4.07
CA THR A 53 -18.47 -14.15 3.39
C THR A 53 -19.48 -15.25 3.70
N TYR A 54 -20.66 -14.88 4.20
CA TYR A 54 -21.75 -15.81 4.47
C TYR A 54 -22.95 -15.46 3.61
N TYR A 55 -23.48 -16.47 2.90
CA TYR A 55 -24.71 -16.36 2.14
C TYR A 55 -25.82 -17.09 2.88
N LYS A 56 -26.92 -16.38 3.14
CA LYS A 56 -28.16 -16.99 3.60
C LYS A 56 -29.03 -17.27 2.39
N VAL A 57 -29.07 -18.53 1.96
CA VAL A 57 -30.03 -18.96 0.94
C VAL A 57 -31.36 -19.22 1.65
N VAL A 58 -32.40 -18.52 1.21
CA VAL A 58 -33.78 -18.84 1.58
C VAL A 58 -34.40 -19.50 0.37
N ALA A 59 -34.77 -20.77 0.51
CA ALA A 59 -35.63 -21.40 -0.47
C ALA A 59 -37.00 -20.73 -0.35
N LEU A 60 -37.38 -19.99 -1.38
CA LEU A 60 -38.80 -19.69 -1.60
C LEU A 60 -39.44 -21.04 -1.91
N GLU A 61 -40.51 -21.39 -1.21
CA GLU A 61 -41.26 -22.61 -1.50
C GLU A 61 -41.50 -22.71 -3.01
N ASP A 62 -41.33 -23.91 -3.58
CA ASP A 62 -41.57 -24.18 -4.99
C ASP A 62 -43.00 -23.75 -5.34
N GLY A 63 -43.13 -22.51 -5.84
CA GLY A 63 -44.20 -22.17 -6.76
C GLY A 63 -44.12 -23.14 -7.93
N PRO A 64 -45.26 -23.52 -8.55
CA PRO A 64 -45.32 -24.59 -9.53
C PRO A 64 -44.20 -24.44 -10.57
N ALA A 65 -43.37 -25.49 -10.68
CA ALA A 65 -42.25 -25.52 -11.60
C ALA A 65 -42.73 -25.10 -13.01
N PRO A 66 -42.05 -24.15 -13.68
CA PRO A 66 -42.40 -23.83 -15.05
C PRO A 66 -42.29 -25.10 -15.91
N ALA A 67 -43.34 -25.38 -16.68
CA ALA A 67 -43.41 -26.56 -17.53
C ALA A 67 -42.17 -26.64 -18.44
N PRO A 68 -41.61 -27.84 -18.69
CA PRO A 68 -40.49 -28.00 -19.61
C PRO A 68 -40.87 -27.41 -20.98
N VAL A 69 -40.10 -26.41 -21.42
CA VAL A 69 -40.20 -25.92 -22.79
C VAL A 69 -39.39 -26.90 -23.65
N GLU A 70 -40.06 -27.64 -24.54
CA GLU A 70 -39.37 -28.45 -25.54
C GLU A 70 -38.53 -27.53 -26.42
N VAL A 71 -37.21 -27.56 -26.23
CA VAL A 71 -36.26 -26.99 -27.18
C VAL A 71 -36.10 -27.98 -28.33
N PRO A 72 -36.33 -27.58 -29.60
CA PRO A 72 -36.02 -28.43 -30.74
C PRO A 72 -34.53 -28.79 -30.71
N SER A 73 -34.24 -30.09 -30.71
CA SER A 73 -32.89 -30.62 -30.78
C SER A 73 -32.35 -30.44 -32.21
N GLU A 74 -31.77 -29.27 -32.50
CA GLU A 74 -30.91 -29.10 -33.67
C GLU A 74 -29.55 -29.74 -33.38
N ALA A 75 -29.33 -30.93 -33.95
CA ALA A 75 -28.06 -31.62 -33.83
C ALA A 75 -26.96 -30.83 -34.58
N PRO A 76 -25.85 -30.44 -33.92
CA PRO A 76 -24.75 -29.80 -34.62
C PRO A 76 -24.08 -30.82 -35.56
N ALA A 77 -24.09 -30.52 -36.86
CA ALA A 77 -23.27 -31.22 -37.83
C ALA A 77 -21.80 -30.98 -37.48
N VAL A 78 -21.07 -32.05 -37.15
CA VAL A 78 -19.63 -32.02 -36.87
C VAL A 78 -18.88 -31.84 -38.20
N PRO A 79 -18.14 -30.74 -38.42
CA PRO A 79 -17.22 -30.67 -39.53
C PRO A 79 -16.01 -31.57 -39.25
N ASP A 80 -15.67 -32.39 -40.25
CA ASP A 80 -14.55 -33.33 -40.24
C ASP A 80 -13.22 -32.59 -39.99
N ALA A 81 -12.50 -33.00 -38.94
CA ALA A 81 -11.23 -32.39 -38.55
C ALA A 81 -10.05 -33.19 -39.15
N PRO A 82 -9.05 -32.54 -39.78
CA PRO A 82 -7.89 -33.24 -40.30
C PRO A 82 -6.98 -33.80 -39.18
N PRO A 83 -6.19 -34.86 -39.47
CA PRO A 83 -5.47 -35.62 -38.44
C PRO A 83 -4.32 -34.82 -37.80
N PHE A 84 -4.25 -34.91 -36.46
CA PHE A 84 -3.18 -34.41 -35.61
C PHE A 84 -1.82 -35.03 -35.98
N ALA A 85 -0.81 -34.20 -36.23
CA ALA A 85 0.59 -34.60 -36.21
C ALA A 85 1.19 -34.32 -34.81
N PRO A 86 2.06 -35.18 -34.26
CA PRO A 86 2.69 -34.93 -32.97
C PRO A 86 3.92 -34.03 -33.14
N ALA A 87 3.89 -32.83 -32.55
CA ALA A 87 5.08 -31.99 -32.41
C ALA A 87 5.68 -32.12 -31.00
N SER A 88 6.87 -32.71 -30.96
CA SER A 88 7.76 -32.83 -29.82
C SER A 88 8.09 -31.49 -29.14
N GLY A 89 8.15 -31.56 -27.81
CA GLY A 89 9.08 -30.90 -26.89
C GLY A 89 9.62 -29.50 -27.23
N SER A 90 9.33 -28.54 -26.33
CA SER A 90 10.32 -27.56 -25.91
C SER A 90 10.04 -27.08 -24.49
N ARG A 91 11.01 -27.34 -23.61
CA ARG A 91 11.14 -26.64 -22.33
C ARG A 91 11.57 -25.21 -22.65
N SER A 92 10.91 -24.23 -22.03
CA SER A 92 11.37 -22.84 -22.04
C SER A 92 11.74 -22.43 -20.63
N ASP A 93 12.98 -21.96 -20.51
CA ASP A 93 13.62 -21.28 -19.39
C ASP A 93 12.82 -20.07 -18.86
N PRO A 94 13.03 -19.65 -17.59
CA PRO A 94 12.51 -18.38 -17.09
C PRO A 94 13.36 -17.18 -17.60
N PRO A 95 12.76 -16.02 -17.88
CA PRO A 95 13.52 -14.84 -18.27
C PRO A 95 14.16 -14.18 -17.04
N SER A 96 15.49 -14.22 -16.98
CA SER A 96 16.31 -13.21 -16.32
C SER A 96 16.16 -11.88 -17.06
N GLY A 97 15.50 -10.91 -16.43
CA GLY A 97 15.39 -9.53 -16.90
C GLY A 97 16.01 -8.57 -15.90
N SER A 98 17.29 -8.24 -16.11
CA SER A 98 17.98 -7.15 -15.44
C SER A 98 17.39 -5.79 -15.79
N ALA A 99 17.52 -4.89 -14.82
CA ALA A 99 17.20 -3.47 -14.81
C ALA A 99 17.58 -2.69 -16.08
N VAL A 100 16.84 -1.59 -16.33
CA VAL A 100 17.35 -0.22 -16.53
C VAL A 100 16.16 0.67 -16.90
N LEU A 101 15.90 1.74 -16.12
CA LEU A 101 15.48 3.02 -16.69
C LEU A 101 15.87 4.17 -15.75
N ALA A 102 16.68 5.07 -16.29
CA ALA A 102 17.20 6.28 -15.66
C ALA A 102 16.14 7.42 -15.58
N PRO A 103 16.32 8.43 -14.71
CA PRO A 103 15.60 9.71 -14.77
C PRO A 103 16.25 10.63 -15.83
N PRO A 104 15.53 11.56 -16.50
CA PRO A 104 15.39 12.93 -15.96
C PRO A 104 14.14 13.70 -16.48
N HIS A 105 14.02 14.98 -16.06
CA HIS A 105 13.03 16.02 -16.41
C HIS A 105 11.92 16.23 -15.37
N ALA A 106 11.58 17.43 -14.93
CA ALA A 106 12.10 18.78 -15.14
C ALA A 106 11.51 19.67 -14.03
N ALA A 107 12.25 20.70 -13.63
CA ALA A 107 11.74 21.79 -12.81
C ALA A 107 10.58 22.53 -13.52
N PRO A 108 9.74 23.25 -12.75
CA PRO A 108 9.87 24.70 -12.86
C PRO A 108 10.11 25.39 -11.51
N SER A 109 10.99 26.38 -11.59
CA SER A 109 11.26 27.39 -10.57
C SER A 109 9.98 28.07 -10.09
N THR A 110 9.89 28.35 -8.79
CA THR A 110 9.26 29.58 -8.29
C THR A 110 10.08 30.09 -7.12
N THR A 111 10.86 31.12 -7.44
CA THR A 111 11.48 32.02 -6.49
C THR A 111 10.39 32.85 -5.84
N VAL A 112 10.23 32.75 -4.51
CA VAL A 112 9.85 33.89 -3.67
C VAL A 112 10.78 33.86 -2.47
N ALA A 113 11.86 34.62 -2.58
CA ALA A 113 12.54 35.16 -1.42
C ALA A 113 11.76 36.40 -1.00
N ASP A 114 11.27 36.41 0.23
CA ASP A 114 11.19 37.56 1.14
C ASP A 114 10.36 37.13 2.36
N ASP A 115 11.02 36.84 3.48
CA ASP A 115 10.74 37.48 4.77
C ASP A 115 11.78 36.97 5.78
N LEU A 116 12.84 37.76 5.91
CA LEU A 116 13.89 37.66 6.91
C LEU A 116 13.46 38.55 8.08
N GLU A 117 13.75 38.11 9.30
CA GLU A 117 13.84 38.93 10.52
C GLU A 117 12.56 39.20 11.33
N GLU A 118 12.16 38.24 12.16
CA GLU A 118 11.77 38.57 13.54
C GLU A 118 11.92 37.35 14.44
N LEU A 119 12.19 37.55 15.74
CA LEU A 119 12.28 36.54 16.83
C LEU A 119 13.68 36.02 17.25
N SER A 120 14.79 36.60 16.79
CA SER A 120 16.14 36.30 17.32
C SER A 120 16.52 37.08 18.60
N SER A 121 15.61 37.86 19.21
CA SER A 121 15.97 38.82 20.28
C SER A 121 15.51 38.52 21.71
N GLU A 122 14.80 37.43 22.01
CA GLU A 122 14.04 37.39 23.29
C GLU A 122 14.41 36.32 24.33
N ARG A 123 15.61 35.70 24.30
CA ARG A 123 16.04 34.80 25.41
C ARG A 123 17.51 34.92 25.82
N ARG A 124 18.03 36.15 25.90
CA ARG A 124 19.38 36.44 26.42
C ARG A 124 19.42 37.15 27.79
N SER A 125 18.38 37.02 28.61
CA SER A 125 18.33 37.67 29.93
C SER A 125 17.77 36.75 31.02
N SER A 126 18.57 35.80 31.51
CA SER A 126 18.41 35.25 32.87
C SER A 126 19.65 34.43 33.28
N LEU A 127 20.83 35.05 33.18
CA LEU A 127 21.96 34.72 34.06
C LEU A 127 22.19 35.95 34.95
N PHE A 128 22.50 35.72 36.22
CA PHE A 128 22.78 36.66 37.30
C PHE A 128 21.58 37.07 38.18
N GLY A 129 21.54 36.47 39.38
CA GLY A 129 21.12 37.19 40.58
C GLY A 129 20.25 36.40 41.55
N ARG A 130 20.86 35.78 42.56
CA ARG A 130 20.66 36.19 43.96
C ARG A 130 21.57 35.41 44.92
N SER A 131 22.30 36.19 45.71
CA SER A 131 23.03 35.82 46.92
C SER A 131 22.17 35.17 47.98
#